data_AF-A0A4Q1A6S3-F1
#
_entry.id   AF-A0A4Q1A6S3-F1
#
_cell.length_a   1.000
_cell.length_b   1.000
_cell.length_c   1.000
_cell.angle_alpha   90.00
_cell.angle_beta   90.00
_cell.angle_gamma   90.00
#
_symmetry.space_group_name_H-M   'P 1'
#
loop_
_entity.id
_entity.type
_entity.pdbx_description
1 polymer ?
#
loop_
_entity_poly.entity_id
_entity_poly.type
_entity_poly.pdbx_seq_one_letter_code
_entity_poly.pdbx_strand_id
1 'polypeptide(L)'
;MHDEKKEQLREVLNQNMSQESIHKKLNEEKQKQEAIKQSKQDKQKKLFYILFTIFTLIIVSFITYLFVSNDLQKNTNNIKQEINIEPKVQNKDIEKVKTLEEDISNKEDKKTEKTEEITKVEEKTEIKEQKADIKDTKEKIVAQEEKIKKDDATLVNEEKKEDKTLVKDKLKALFNIKKFNIVKCYDYDTFQKKPPYTCSKKIKKFVQNNLDSVRFEVIGIVGKEDTAKAKELSDKKDVRKYIINGISRDRVVEAFWVIKEITGEKNIILTPVNYNIISKESNKGIIIRAYKN
;
A
#
# COMPACT_ATOMS: atom_id res chain seq x y z
N MET A 1 44.14 -49.23 -12.70
CA MET A 1 44.03 -47.75 -12.71
C MET A 1 42.75 -47.22 -13.37
N HIS A 2 42.25 -47.78 -14.49
CA HIS A 2 41.01 -47.27 -15.10
C HIS A 2 39.73 -47.71 -14.37
N ASP A 3 39.70 -48.94 -13.84
CA ASP A 3 38.52 -49.50 -13.15
C ASP A 3 38.29 -48.91 -11.77
N GLU A 4 39.37 -48.66 -11.01
CA GLU A 4 39.34 -48.01 -9.70
C GLU A 4 38.66 -46.62 -9.74
N LYS A 5 38.96 -45.81 -10.77
CA LYS A 5 38.28 -44.52 -11.00
C LYS A 5 36.80 -44.69 -11.35
N LYS A 6 36.42 -45.79 -12.02
CA LYS A 6 35.04 -46.10 -12.39
C LYS A 6 34.22 -46.59 -11.19
N GLU A 7 34.88 -47.27 -10.25
CA GLU A 7 34.29 -47.74 -8.99
C GLU A 7 34.06 -46.57 -8.02
N GLN A 8 35.06 -45.72 -7.81
CA GLN A 8 34.92 -44.45 -7.06
C GLN A 8 33.81 -43.56 -7.64
N LEU A 9 33.71 -43.45 -8.98
CA LEU A 9 32.66 -42.67 -9.63
C LEU A 9 31.26 -43.27 -9.40
N ARG A 10 31.12 -44.59 -9.37
CA ARG A 10 29.87 -45.28 -9.03
C ARG A 10 29.48 -45.10 -7.58
N GLU A 11 30.43 -45.14 -6.66
CA GLU A 11 30.21 -44.93 -5.23
C GLU A 11 29.73 -43.48 -4.95
N VAL A 12 30.39 -42.49 -5.57
CA VAL A 12 29.97 -41.08 -5.53
C VAL A 12 28.61 -40.86 -6.20
N LEU A 13 28.28 -41.58 -7.28
CA LEU A 13 26.94 -41.53 -7.88
C LEU A 13 25.89 -42.10 -6.94
N ASN A 14 26.14 -43.26 -6.33
CA ASN A 14 25.21 -43.93 -5.42
C ASN A 14 24.96 -43.11 -4.14
N GLN A 15 25.98 -42.45 -3.58
CA GLN A 15 25.80 -41.52 -2.46
C GLN A 15 24.93 -40.30 -2.82
N ASN A 16 25.03 -39.80 -4.06
CA ASN A 16 24.20 -38.70 -4.56
C ASN A 16 22.81 -39.12 -5.08
N MET A 17 22.60 -40.41 -5.38
CA MET A 17 21.35 -40.96 -5.92
C MET A 17 20.44 -41.61 -4.87
N SER A 18 20.94 -41.87 -3.66
CA SER A 18 20.10 -42.30 -2.54
C SER A 18 19.07 -41.22 -2.20
N GLN A 19 17.80 -41.48 -2.50
CA GLN A 19 16.69 -40.58 -2.18
C GLN A 19 16.65 -40.23 -0.68
N GLU A 20 17.08 -41.16 0.18
CA GLU A 20 17.16 -40.99 1.62
C GLU A 20 18.18 -39.91 2.04
N SER A 21 19.34 -39.85 1.37
CA SER A 21 20.36 -38.81 1.64
C SER A 21 19.87 -37.41 1.24
N ILE A 22 19.12 -37.33 0.13
CA ILE A 22 18.49 -36.10 -0.36
C ILE A 22 17.35 -35.68 0.59
N HIS A 23 16.47 -36.59 0.98
CA HIS A 23 15.38 -36.32 1.92
C HIS A 23 15.89 -35.86 3.29
N LYS A 24 16.98 -36.46 3.79
CA LYS A 24 17.62 -36.05 5.05
C LYS A 24 18.14 -34.60 4.97
N LYS A 25 18.92 -34.26 3.94
CA LYS A 25 19.42 -32.89 3.72
C LYS A 25 18.28 -31.87 3.54
N LEU A 26 17.23 -32.24 2.81
CA LEU A 26 16.05 -31.39 2.60
C LEU A 26 15.31 -31.09 3.91
N ASN A 27 15.16 -32.10 4.78
CA ASN A 27 14.55 -31.93 6.11
C ASN A 27 15.44 -31.07 7.04
N GLU A 28 16.76 -31.26 7.02
CA GLU A 28 17.71 -30.43 7.77
C GLU A 28 17.68 -28.95 7.33
N GLU A 29 17.60 -28.66 6.03
CA GLU A 29 17.41 -27.29 5.53
C GLU A 29 16.05 -26.71 5.92
N LYS A 30 14.98 -27.52 5.88
CA LYS A 30 13.64 -27.09 6.25
C LYS A 30 13.56 -26.69 7.74
N GLN A 31 14.14 -27.49 8.63
CA GLN A 31 14.26 -27.16 10.05
C GLN A 31 15.07 -25.87 10.28
N LYS A 32 16.19 -25.67 9.57
CA LYS A 32 16.97 -24.41 9.63
C LYS A 32 16.13 -23.20 9.18
N GLN A 33 15.34 -23.34 8.12
CA GLN A 33 14.44 -22.25 7.68
C GLN A 33 13.32 -21.95 8.68
N GLU A 34 12.77 -22.96 9.35
CA GLU A 34 11.74 -22.79 10.38
C GLU A 34 12.30 -22.10 11.64
N ALA A 35 13.49 -22.49 12.10
CA ALA A 35 14.18 -21.79 13.19
C ALA A 35 14.50 -20.32 12.87
N ILE A 36 14.90 -20.01 11.62
CA ILE A 36 15.12 -18.63 11.17
C ILE A 36 13.80 -17.84 11.13
N LYS A 37 12.68 -18.46 10.75
CA LYS A 37 11.35 -17.82 10.77
C LYS A 37 10.89 -17.51 12.20
N GLN A 38 11.01 -18.47 13.12
CA GLN A 38 10.69 -18.27 14.54
C GLN A 38 11.55 -17.15 15.15
N SER A 39 12.87 -17.17 14.94
CA SER A 39 13.78 -16.12 15.42
C SER A 39 13.41 -14.72 14.91
N LYS A 40 12.94 -14.60 13.66
CA LYS A 40 12.43 -13.33 13.10
C LYS A 40 11.12 -12.90 13.74
N GLN A 41 10.17 -13.82 13.93
CA GLN A 41 8.90 -13.52 14.60
C GLN A 41 9.09 -13.07 16.05
N ASP A 42 9.99 -13.71 16.80
CA ASP A 42 10.24 -13.33 18.19
C ASP A 42 10.96 -11.99 18.32
N LYS A 43 11.87 -11.65 17.39
CA LYS A 43 12.43 -10.30 17.28
C LYS A 43 11.36 -9.25 16.98
N GLN A 44 10.40 -9.54 16.12
CA GLN A 44 9.27 -8.65 15.84
C GLN A 44 8.34 -8.48 17.05
N LYS A 45 8.00 -9.57 17.77
CA LYS A 45 7.21 -9.50 19.02
C LYS A 45 7.90 -8.64 20.07
N LYS A 46 9.21 -8.79 20.27
CA LYS A 46 9.99 -7.96 21.21
C LYS A 46 9.96 -6.48 20.83
N LEU A 47 10.15 -6.15 19.55
CA LEU A 47 10.04 -4.76 19.07
C LEU A 47 8.62 -4.18 19.26
N PHE A 48 7.57 -4.97 18.98
CA PHE A 48 6.19 -4.54 19.17
C PHE A 48 5.88 -4.29 20.65
N TYR A 49 6.36 -5.13 21.56
CA TYR A 49 6.20 -4.94 23.01
C TYR A 49 6.89 -3.66 23.50
N ILE A 50 8.12 -3.39 23.03
CA ILE A 50 8.85 -2.15 23.36
C ILE A 50 8.09 -0.91 22.85
N LEU A 51 7.61 -0.93 21.61
CA LEU A 51 6.78 0.16 21.06
C LEU A 51 5.50 0.38 21.87
N PHE A 52 4.82 -0.70 22.25
CA PHE A 52 3.61 -0.64 23.07
C PHE A 52 3.89 -0.04 24.46
N THR A 53 4.99 -0.42 25.13
CA THR A 53 5.36 0.16 26.44
C THR A 53 5.74 1.64 26.37
N ILE A 54 6.34 2.11 25.27
CA ILE A 54 6.62 3.53 25.06
C ILE A 54 5.31 4.29 24.85
N PHE A 55 4.40 3.73 24.05
CA PHE A 55 3.10 4.35 23.76
C PHE A 55 2.21 4.47 25.00
N THR A 56 2.18 3.46 25.88
CA THR A 56 1.41 3.55 27.15
C THR A 56 1.99 4.59 28.10
N LEU A 57 3.32 4.73 28.20
CA LEU A 57 3.94 5.79 29.00
C LEU A 57 3.59 7.20 28.49
N ILE A 58 3.55 7.41 27.18
CA ILE A 58 3.13 8.69 26.57
C ILE A 58 1.66 9.00 26.93
N ILE A 59 0.77 8.02 26.83
CA ILE A 59 -0.65 8.20 27.20
C ILE A 59 -0.80 8.55 28.69
N VAL A 60 -0.13 7.83 29.59
CA VAL A 60 -0.19 8.10 31.03
C VAL A 60 0.33 9.52 31.33
N SER A 61 1.47 9.91 30.74
CA SER A 61 2.02 11.26 30.87
C SER A 61 1.06 12.35 30.36
N PHE A 62 0.35 12.09 29.26
CA PHE A 62 -0.62 13.04 28.72
C PHE A 62 -1.86 13.19 29.61
N ILE A 63 -2.37 12.08 30.17
CA ILE A 63 -3.49 12.09 31.12
C ILE A 63 -3.12 12.85 32.41
N THR A 64 -1.94 12.62 32.97
CA THR A 64 -1.50 13.34 34.18
C THR A 64 -1.30 14.83 33.90
N TYR A 65 -0.74 15.19 32.74
CA TYR A 65 -0.61 16.59 32.31
C TYR A 65 -1.98 17.30 32.21
N LEU A 66 -3.00 16.66 31.60
CA LEU A 66 -4.34 17.22 31.52
C LEU A 66 -4.99 17.40 32.91
N PHE A 67 -4.80 16.44 33.82
CA PHE A 67 -5.29 16.54 35.19
C PHE A 67 -4.68 17.74 35.95
N VAL A 68 -3.34 17.88 35.90
CA VAL A 68 -2.63 19.00 36.56
C VAL A 68 -3.02 20.34 35.94
N SER A 69 -3.13 20.42 34.61
CA SER A 69 -3.50 21.65 33.90
C SER A 69 -4.92 22.12 34.26
N ASN A 70 -5.88 21.18 34.36
CA ASN A 70 -7.24 21.50 34.74
C ASN A 70 -7.35 21.99 36.20
N ASP A 71 -6.55 21.43 37.12
CA ASP A 71 -6.56 21.83 38.53
C ASP A 71 -5.96 23.23 38.74
N LEU A 72 -4.85 23.55 38.04
CA LEU A 72 -4.27 24.90 37.98
C LEU A 72 -5.28 25.93 37.47
N GLN A 73 -6.07 25.59 36.44
CA GLN A 73 -7.08 26.49 35.89
C GLN A 73 -8.23 26.73 36.88
N LYS A 74 -8.61 25.71 37.66
CA LYS A 74 -9.62 25.81 38.72
C LYS A 74 -9.19 26.77 39.83
N ASN A 75 -7.96 26.64 40.30
CA ASN A 75 -7.41 27.49 41.37
C ASN A 75 -7.22 28.96 40.91
N THR A 76 -6.82 29.17 39.66
CA THR A 76 -6.64 30.52 39.09
C THR A 76 -7.95 31.32 39.00
N ASN A 77 -9.08 30.64 38.76
CA ASN A 77 -10.40 31.29 38.68
C ASN A 77 -10.92 31.73 40.06
N ASN A 78 -10.63 30.95 41.12
CA ASN A 78 -11.01 31.31 42.49
C ASN A 78 -10.28 32.57 42.98
N ILE A 79 -8.97 32.68 42.71
CA ILE A 79 -8.13 33.83 43.12
C ILE A 79 -8.61 35.14 42.47
N LYS A 80 -9.13 35.09 41.23
CA LYS A 80 -9.69 36.27 40.55
C LYS A 80 -11.02 36.76 41.13
N GLN A 81 -11.67 35.98 42.01
CA GLN A 81 -12.94 36.35 42.62
C GLN A 81 -12.77 37.11 43.94
N GLU A 82 -11.61 37.00 44.62
CA GLU A 82 -11.31 37.74 45.85
C GLU A 82 -10.69 39.13 45.61
N ILE A 83 -10.09 39.37 44.43
CA ILE A 83 -9.47 40.67 44.10
C ILE A 83 -10.42 41.54 43.27
N ASN A 84 -11.51 41.98 43.91
CA ASN A 84 -12.37 43.02 43.36
C ASN A 84 -12.70 44.08 44.43
N ILE A 85 -11.68 44.85 44.80
CA ILE A 85 -11.78 46.07 45.62
C ILE A 85 -11.59 47.27 44.69
N GLU A 86 -12.54 48.19 44.69
CA GLU A 86 -12.58 49.34 43.78
C GLU A 86 -11.35 50.28 43.95
N PRO A 87 -10.64 50.65 42.87
CA PRO A 87 -9.68 51.73 42.91
C PRO A 87 -10.40 53.09 42.82
N LYS A 88 -10.32 53.88 43.90
CA LYS A 88 -10.75 55.29 43.90
C LYS A 88 -9.88 56.14 42.97
N VAL A 89 -10.54 57.02 42.22
CA VAL A 89 -9.95 58.00 41.30
C VAL A 89 -8.98 58.96 42.00
N GLN A 90 -7.85 59.26 41.36
CA GLN A 90 -7.20 60.58 41.42
C GLN A 90 -6.43 60.88 40.13
N ASN A 91 -6.80 61.99 39.46
CA ASN A 91 -6.10 62.53 38.29
C ASN A 91 -4.85 63.32 38.71
N LYS A 92 -3.80 63.29 37.86
CA LYS A 92 -3.00 64.50 37.57
C LYS A 92 -2.10 64.37 36.32
N ASP A 93 -2.46 65.16 35.31
CA ASP A 93 -1.61 66.14 34.61
C ASP A 93 -0.29 65.77 33.87
N ILE A 94 -0.33 65.99 32.54
CA ILE A 94 0.49 66.98 31.79
C ILE A 94 1.76 66.55 30.97
N GLU A 95 1.63 66.79 29.64
CA GLU A 95 2.58 67.30 28.61
C GLU A 95 3.58 66.47 27.75
N LYS A 96 3.49 66.77 26.43
CA LYS A 96 4.53 66.88 25.35
C LYS A 96 5.35 65.60 25.02
N VAL A 97 5.83 65.32 23.79
CA VAL A 97 6.41 66.06 22.63
C VAL A 97 6.16 65.16 21.37
N LYS A 98 5.55 65.53 20.23
CA LYS A 98 6.04 66.27 19.02
C LYS A 98 7.39 65.78 18.42
N THR A 99 7.68 65.70 17.11
CA THR A 99 6.95 65.84 15.81
C THR A 99 7.69 64.98 14.73
N LEU A 100 7.52 65.28 13.43
CA LEU A 100 8.23 64.77 12.21
C LEU A 100 7.71 63.42 11.67
N GLU A 101 6.89 63.35 10.60
CA GLU A 101 7.02 63.86 9.20
C GLU A 101 8.05 63.06 8.39
N GLU A 102 7.61 62.19 7.45
CA GLU A 102 7.44 62.45 5.99
C GLU A 102 8.81 62.37 5.23
N ASP A 103 8.93 61.91 3.99
CA ASP A 103 7.93 61.63 2.94
C ASP A 103 8.48 60.65 1.86
N ILE A 104 7.81 60.60 0.69
CA ILE A 104 8.21 60.13 -0.67
C ILE A 104 7.46 58.83 -1.08
N SER A 105 6.29 58.91 -1.73
CA SER A 105 5.99 59.38 -3.10
C SER A 105 6.34 58.32 -4.17
N ASN A 106 5.38 57.52 -4.66
CA ASN A 106 4.37 57.80 -5.71
C ASN A 106 4.88 57.70 -7.15
N LYS A 107 4.24 56.84 -7.97
CA LYS A 107 3.50 57.15 -9.23
C LYS A 107 3.11 55.84 -9.95
N GLU A 108 1.81 55.59 -10.17
CA GLU A 108 1.04 55.86 -11.43
C GLU A 108 1.40 54.86 -12.58
N ASP A 109 0.48 54.27 -13.37
CA ASP A 109 -0.97 54.51 -13.51
C ASP A 109 -1.74 53.37 -14.25
N LYS A 110 -3.09 53.48 -14.26
CA LYS A 110 -4.10 52.97 -15.24
C LYS A 110 -4.54 51.49 -15.33
N LYS A 111 -5.84 51.31 -15.00
CA LYS A 111 -6.99 50.86 -15.87
C LYS A 111 -6.87 49.53 -16.67
N THR A 112 -7.88 48.65 -16.79
CA THR A 112 -9.35 48.81 -16.66
C THR A 112 -10.05 47.46 -16.40
N GLU A 113 -11.00 47.43 -15.46
CA GLU A 113 -12.34 46.81 -15.54
C GLU A 113 -12.59 45.54 -16.39
N LYS A 114 -12.96 44.43 -15.72
CA LYS A 114 -14.25 43.76 -16.01
C LYS A 114 -14.77 42.90 -14.86
N THR A 115 -16.03 43.14 -14.52
CA THR A 115 -16.84 42.45 -13.50
C THR A 115 -17.29 41.07 -13.99
N GLU A 116 -17.34 40.08 -13.09
CA GLU A 116 -18.47 39.13 -13.07
C GLU A 116 -18.70 38.60 -11.65
N GLU A 117 -19.97 38.33 -11.35
CA GLU A 117 -20.55 38.32 -10.01
C GLU A 117 -21.15 36.93 -9.75
N ILE A 118 -20.76 36.24 -8.67
CA ILE A 118 -21.47 35.03 -8.22
C ILE A 118 -21.76 35.14 -6.72
N THR A 119 -23.05 35.24 -6.44
CA THR A 119 -23.68 35.38 -5.13
C THR A 119 -23.52 34.14 -4.26
N LYS A 120 -23.28 34.37 -2.97
CA LYS A 120 -23.58 33.38 -1.92
C LYS A 120 -25.07 33.44 -1.58
N VAL A 121 -25.72 32.29 -1.51
CA VAL A 121 -26.93 32.09 -0.71
C VAL A 121 -26.73 30.84 0.12
N GLU A 122 -26.89 30.97 1.43
CA GLU A 122 -26.97 29.84 2.35
C GLU A 122 -28.38 29.27 2.33
N GLU A 123 -28.53 27.95 2.41
CA GLU A 123 -29.74 27.39 3.01
C GLU A 123 -29.38 26.23 3.96
N LYS A 124 -29.83 26.36 5.20
CA LYS A 124 -29.78 25.36 6.26
C LYS A 124 -31.14 24.64 6.31
N THR A 125 -31.22 23.67 7.24
CA THR A 125 -32.44 22.88 7.57
C THR A 125 -32.72 21.80 6.50
N GLU A 126 -33.08 20.56 6.83
CA GLU A 126 -33.61 20.05 8.10
C GLU A 126 -33.14 18.61 8.38
N ILE A 127 -32.74 18.32 9.62
CA ILE A 127 -32.42 16.95 10.09
C ILE A 127 -33.44 16.56 11.14
N LYS A 128 -34.41 15.71 10.78
CA LYS A 128 -35.29 14.95 11.69
C LYS A 128 -36.15 13.96 10.88
N GLU A 129 -35.78 12.69 10.87
CA GLU A 129 -36.65 11.51 11.10
C GLU A 129 -35.86 10.20 10.90
N GLN A 130 -36.51 9.06 11.14
CA GLN A 130 -35.96 7.70 11.00
C GLN A 130 -34.87 7.30 12.02
N LYS A 131 -35.15 7.55 13.30
CA LYS A 131 -34.67 6.72 14.43
C LYS A 131 -35.78 5.78 14.94
N ALA A 132 -36.33 4.95 14.06
CA ALA A 132 -37.35 3.97 14.45
C ALA A 132 -37.46 2.80 13.43
N ASP A 133 -36.39 2.02 13.23
CA ASP A 133 -36.50 0.70 12.54
C ASP A 133 -35.30 -0.26 12.77
N ILE A 134 -34.44 -0.01 13.76
CA ILE A 134 -33.21 -0.80 14.02
C ILE A 134 -33.37 -1.66 15.30
N LYS A 135 -34.56 -2.22 15.53
CA LYS A 135 -34.83 -3.12 16.68
C LYS A 135 -35.36 -4.49 16.27
N ASP A 136 -36.21 -4.57 15.24
CA ASP A 136 -36.88 -5.83 14.85
C ASP A 136 -36.06 -6.72 13.90
N THR A 137 -34.91 -6.25 13.40
CA THR A 137 -34.02 -7.07 12.55
C THR A 137 -33.05 -7.96 13.34
N LYS A 138 -32.87 -7.74 14.66
CA LYS A 138 -31.89 -8.51 15.46
C LYS A 138 -32.41 -9.87 15.96
N GLU A 139 -33.71 -10.04 16.20
CA GLU A 139 -34.25 -11.32 16.68
C GLU A 139 -34.42 -12.37 15.57
N LYS A 140 -34.52 -11.96 14.29
CA LYS A 140 -34.60 -12.91 13.16
C LYS A 140 -33.25 -13.54 12.76
N ILE A 141 -32.12 -12.97 13.17
CA ILE A 141 -30.79 -13.48 12.80
C ILE A 141 -30.34 -14.60 13.75
N VAL A 142 -30.64 -14.49 15.05
CA VAL A 142 -30.23 -15.48 16.06
C VAL A 142 -30.94 -16.84 15.88
N ALA A 143 -32.16 -16.86 15.33
CA ALA A 143 -32.93 -18.08 15.10
C ALA A 143 -32.53 -18.88 13.83
N GLN A 144 -31.64 -18.35 12.97
CA GLN A 144 -31.12 -19.09 11.81
C GLN A 144 -29.75 -19.75 12.05
N GLU A 145 -28.93 -19.22 12.97
CA GLU A 145 -27.58 -19.77 13.25
C GLU A 145 -27.60 -21.13 13.98
N GLU A 146 -28.68 -21.49 14.69
CA GLU A 146 -28.79 -22.79 15.36
C GLU A 146 -29.27 -23.94 14.45
N LYS A 147 -29.89 -23.65 13.29
CA LYS A 147 -30.26 -24.70 12.32
C LYS A 147 -29.13 -25.06 11.36
N ILE A 148 -28.20 -24.13 11.07
CA ILE A 148 -27.06 -24.40 10.19
C ILE A 148 -26.05 -25.37 10.86
N LYS A 149 -25.97 -25.39 12.20
CA LYS A 149 -25.01 -26.22 12.95
C LYS A 149 -25.35 -27.71 13.09
N LYS A 150 -26.44 -28.21 12.49
CA LYS A 150 -26.82 -29.64 12.55
C LYS A 150 -26.82 -30.38 11.21
N ASP A 151 -26.87 -29.67 10.09
CA ASP A 151 -26.86 -30.30 8.76
C ASP A 151 -25.44 -30.38 8.14
N ASP A 152 -24.48 -29.62 8.66
CA ASP A 152 -23.07 -29.58 8.20
C ASP A 152 -22.23 -30.81 8.60
N ALA A 153 -22.80 -31.80 9.30
CA ALA A 153 -22.08 -32.97 9.82
C ALA A 153 -22.09 -34.19 8.87
N THR A 154 -22.82 -34.16 7.76
CA THR A 154 -23.12 -35.38 6.96
C THR A 154 -22.84 -35.26 5.46
N LEU A 155 -22.12 -34.24 5.00
CA LEU A 155 -21.72 -34.07 3.59
C LEU A 155 -20.23 -33.77 3.36
N VAL A 156 -19.36 -34.19 4.29
CA VAL A 156 -17.91 -34.27 4.07
C VAL A 156 -17.51 -35.73 3.89
N ASN A 157 -17.58 -36.23 2.64
CA ASN A 157 -16.72 -37.29 2.08
C ASN A 157 -17.14 -37.73 0.65
N GLU A 158 -17.28 -36.77 -0.28
CA GLU A 158 -16.95 -37.07 -1.69
C GLU A 158 -15.62 -36.40 -2.03
N GLU A 159 -14.53 -37.17 -1.93
CA GLU A 159 -13.24 -36.76 -2.48
C GLU A 159 -13.37 -36.62 -4.01
N LYS A 160 -13.62 -35.40 -4.49
CA LYS A 160 -13.24 -35.03 -5.86
C LYS A 160 -11.71 -35.01 -5.95
N LYS A 161 -11.14 -36.20 -6.15
CA LYS A 161 -9.87 -36.41 -6.84
C LYS A 161 -10.03 -35.92 -8.29
N GLU A 162 -10.16 -34.61 -8.49
CA GLU A 162 -9.80 -34.03 -9.78
C GLU A 162 -8.35 -34.43 -10.06
N ASP A 163 -8.15 -35.15 -11.15
CA ASP A 163 -6.83 -35.63 -11.54
C ASP A 163 -5.87 -34.44 -11.62
N LYS A 164 -4.80 -34.49 -10.83
CA LYS A 164 -3.75 -33.46 -10.78
C LYS A 164 -3.14 -33.22 -12.16
N THR A 165 -3.19 -34.22 -13.04
CA THR A 165 -2.78 -34.14 -14.45
C THR A 165 -3.72 -33.21 -15.24
N LEU A 166 -5.03 -33.43 -15.15
CA LEU A 166 -6.06 -32.60 -15.79
C LEU A 166 -5.99 -31.13 -15.34
N VAL A 167 -5.77 -30.88 -14.05
CA VAL A 167 -5.60 -29.51 -13.51
C VAL A 167 -4.32 -28.85 -14.07
N LYS A 168 -3.22 -29.61 -14.14
CA LYS A 168 -1.93 -29.14 -14.68
C LYS A 168 -2.02 -28.80 -16.17
N ASP A 169 -2.74 -29.59 -16.96
CA ASP A 169 -2.89 -29.35 -18.39
C ASP A 169 -3.86 -28.19 -18.70
N LYS A 170 -4.96 -28.07 -17.94
CA LYS A 170 -5.82 -26.87 -17.96
C LYS A 170 -5.01 -25.60 -17.64
N LEU A 171 -4.16 -25.63 -16.60
CA LEU A 171 -3.29 -24.50 -16.27
C LEU A 171 -2.30 -24.21 -17.40
N LYS A 172 -1.61 -25.24 -17.92
CA LYS A 172 -0.63 -25.11 -19.01
C LYS A 172 -1.23 -24.49 -20.29
N ALA A 173 -2.50 -24.81 -20.59
CA ALA A 173 -3.21 -24.20 -21.71
C ALA A 173 -3.33 -22.67 -21.56
N LEU A 174 -3.69 -22.16 -20.37
CA LEU A 174 -3.81 -20.72 -20.09
C LEU A 174 -2.50 -19.95 -20.31
N PHE A 175 -1.35 -20.59 -20.07
CA PHE A 175 -0.04 -19.96 -20.28
C PHE A 175 0.45 -20.02 -21.73
N ASN A 176 -0.06 -20.97 -22.54
CA ASN A 176 0.29 -21.19 -23.94
C ASN A 176 -0.53 -20.34 -24.94
N ILE A 177 -1.52 -19.56 -24.48
CA ILE A 177 -2.32 -18.67 -25.32
C ILE A 177 -1.41 -17.65 -26.02
N LYS A 178 -1.44 -17.62 -27.35
CA LYS A 178 -0.63 -16.69 -28.18
C LYS A 178 -1.36 -15.40 -28.54
N LYS A 179 -2.70 -15.41 -28.60
CA LYS A 179 -3.52 -14.23 -28.92
C LYS A 179 -3.69 -13.38 -27.66
N PHE A 180 -3.30 -12.11 -27.75
CA PHE A 180 -3.53 -11.14 -26.69
C PHE A 180 -3.78 -9.74 -27.26
N ASN A 181 -4.62 -8.98 -26.57
CA ASN A 181 -4.67 -7.53 -26.75
C ASN A 181 -3.57 -6.88 -25.91
N ILE A 182 -3.09 -5.70 -26.29
CA ILE A 182 -1.97 -5.03 -25.62
C ILE A 182 -2.28 -3.55 -25.38
N VAL A 183 -1.93 -3.05 -24.19
CA VAL A 183 -1.77 -1.61 -23.94
C VAL A 183 -0.33 -1.32 -23.53
N LYS A 184 0.19 -0.21 -24.05
CA LYS A 184 1.54 0.31 -23.82
C LYS A 184 1.42 1.64 -23.08
N CYS A 185 2.24 1.85 -22.07
CA CYS A 185 2.17 3.05 -21.25
C CYS A 185 3.57 3.50 -20.81
N TYR A 186 4.08 4.56 -21.45
CA TYR A 186 5.50 4.94 -21.40
C TYR A 186 5.75 6.34 -20.81
N ASP A 187 4.75 6.90 -20.12
CA ASP A 187 4.68 8.26 -19.60
C ASP A 187 5.17 8.39 -18.14
N TYR A 188 6.00 7.46 -17.66
CA TYR A 188 6.51 7.48 -16.29
C TYR A 188 7.79 8.32 -16.16
N ASP A 189 7.90 9.06 -15.06
CA ASP A 189 9.13 9.71 -14.62
C ASP A 189 10.18 8.70 -14.12
N THR A 190 11.42 9.18 -14.01
CA THR A 190 12.56 8.41 -13.52
C THR A 190 12.32 7.91 -12.09
N PHE A 191 12.36 6.58 -11.92
CA PHE A 191 12.02 5.84 -10.69
C PHE A 191 10.57 5.99 -10.19
N GLN A 192 9.67 6.59 -10.98
CA GLN A 192 8.25 6.58 -10.65
C GLN A 192 7.72 5.14 -10.61
N LYS A 193 7.04 4.79 -9.52
CA LYS A 193 6.45 3.46 -9.30
C LYS A 193 4.99 3.40 -9.74
N LYS A 194 4.19 4.35 -9.25
CA LYS A 194 2.75 4.43 -9.51
C LYS A 194 2.45 4.93 -10.93
N PRO A 195 1.55 4.30 -11.71
CA PRO A 195 1.16 4.80 -13.02
C PRO A 195 0.67 6.27 -12.94
N PRO A 196 1.13 7.15 -13.86
CA PRO A 196 0.54 8.49 -14.02
C PRO A 196 -0.99 8.46 -14.19
N TYR A 197 -1.67 9.58 -14.00
CA TYR A 197 -3.13 9.66 -14.19
C TYR A 197 -3.55 9.26 -15.62
N THR A 198 -2.85 9.79 -16.62
CA THR A 198 -3.00 9.43 -18.04
C THR A 198 -2.85 7.93 -18.28
N CYS A 199 -1.85 7.33 -17.63
CA CYS A 199 -1.61 5.89 -17.69
C CYS A 199 -2.73 5.10 -17.03
N SER A 200 -3.07 5.43 -15.79
CA SER A 200 -4.15 4.80 -15.01
C SER A 200 -5.46 4.80 -15.79
N LYS A 201 -5.81 5.92 -16.44
CA LYS A 201 -7.01 6.02 -17.30
C LYS A 201 -6.97 5.09 -18.51
N LYS A 202 -5.80 4.96 -19.18
CA LYS A 202 -5.59 4.00 -20.28
C LYS A 202 -5.69 2.55 -19.79
N ILE A 203 -5.09 2.20 -18.65
CA ILE A 203 -5.16 0.87 -18.03
C ILE A 203 -6.62 0.52 -17.73
N LYS A 204 -7.36 1.40 -17.02
CA LYS A 204 -8.75 1.15 -16.65
C LYS A 204 -9.64 0.89 -17.87
N LYS A 205 -9.56 1.74 -18.90
CA LYS A 205 -10.29 1.53 -20.17
C LYS A 205 -9.90 0.23 -20.87
N PHE A 206 -8.61 -0.11 -20.88
CA PHE A 206 -8.13 -1.37 -21.47
C PHE A 206 -8.66 -2.60 -20.72
N VAL A 207 -8.64 -2.60 -19.38
CA VAL A 207 -9.16 -3.70 -18.56
C VAL A 207 -10.67 -3.84 -18.74
N GLN A 208 -11.43 -2.73 -18.72
CA GLN A 208 -12.88 -2.72 -18.99
C GLN A 208 -13.22 -3.38 -20.34
N ASN A 209 -12.48 -3.05 -21.40
CA ASN A 209 -12.66 -3.61 -22.74
C ASN A 209 -12.17 -5.06 -22.90
N ASN A 210 -11.59 -5.66 -21.85
CA ASN A 210 -10.98 -7.00 -21.88
C ASN A 210 -11.34 -7.83 -20.64
N LEU A 211 -12.49 -7.55 -20.00
CA LEU A 211 -12.99 -8.27 -18.82
C LEU A 211 -13.27 -9.77 -19.06
N ASP A 212 -13.34 -10.19 -20.32
CA ASP A 212 -13.45 -11.57 -20.81
C ASP A 212 -12.09 -12.30 -20.88
N SER A 213 -10.98 -11.63 -20.58
CA SER A 213 -9.65 -12.21 -20.63
C SER A 213 -9.38 -13.12 -19.42
N VAL A 214 -8.83 -14.32 -19.66
CA VAL A 214 -8.47 -15.27 -18.60
C VAL A 214 -7.24 -14.82 -17.79
N ARG A 215 -6.37 -14.00 -18.40
CA ARG A 215 -5.10 -13.57 -17.81
C ARG A 215 -4.70 -12.17 -18.28
N PHE A 216 -4.29 -11.33 -17.34
CA PHE A 216 -3.47 -10.14 -17.63
C PHE A 216 -2.01 -10.41 -17.25
N GLU A 217 -1.09 -10.29 -18.20
CA GLU A 217 0.36 -10.23 -17.95
C GLU A 217 0.79 -8.77 -17.88
N VAL A 218 1.52 -8.38 -16.85
CA VAL A 218 2.01 -7.00 -16.68
C VAL A 218 3.53 -6.99 -16.61
N ILE A 219 4.13 -6.11 -17.41
CA ILE A 219 5.57 -6.03 -17.66
C ILE A 219 6.05 -4.63 -17.32
N GLY A 220 6.99 -4.53 -16.38
CA GLY A 220 7.70 -3.28 -16.08
C GLY A 220 8.75 -2.97 -17.14
N ILE A 221 8.78 -1.72 -17.57
CA ILE A 221 9.78 -1.17 -18.49
C ILE A 221 10.60 -0.11 -17.76
N VAL A 222 11.90 -0.17 -17.97
CA VAL A 222 12.93 0.70 -17.40
C VAL A 222 13.61 1.45 -18.55
N GLY A 223 13.75 2.77 -18.39
CA GLY A 223 14.38 3.67 -19.37
C GLY A 223 15.88 3.85 -19.15
N LYS A 224 16.51 4.69 -19.97
CA LYS A 224 17.94 5.02 -19.81
C LYS A 224 18.16 5.91 -18.58
N GLU A 225 17.21 6.77 -18.26
CA GLU A 225 17.27 7.70 -17.12
C GLU A 225 17.14 6.95 -15.79
N ASP A 226 16.28 5.92 -15.73
CA ASP A 226 16.26 4.98 -14.60
C ASP A 226 17.64 4.29 -14.46
N THR A 227 18.23 3.85 -15.57
CA THR A 227 19.54 3.17 -15.60
C THR A 227 20.69 4.10 -15.19
N ALA A 228 20.62 5.38 -15.56
CA ALA A 228 21.56 6.42 -15.15
C ALA A 228 21.44 6.70 -13.64
N LYS A 229 20.23 6.92 -13.14
CA LYS A 229 19.97 7.14 -11.71
C LYS A 229 20.36 5.94 -10.84
N ALA A 230 20.16 4.71 -11.33
CA ALA A 230 20.66 3.52 -10.66
C ALA A 230 22.19 3.48 -10.56
N LYS A 231 22.90 4.06 -11.56
CA LYS A 231 24.37 4.18 -11.55
C LYS A 231 24.86 5.26 -10.58
N GLU A 232 24.18 6.40 -10.50
CA GLU A 232 24.46 7.43 -9.49
C GLU A 232 24.36 6.88 -8.05
N LEU A 233 23.42 5.95 -7.81
CA LEU A 233 23.24 5.32 -6.50
C LEU A 233 24.24 4.20 -6.18
N SER A 234 24.88 3.58 -7.18
CA SER A 234 25.94 2.58 -6.96
C SER A 234 26.70 2.25 -8.24
N ASP A 235 28.03 2.26 -8.18
CA ASP A 235 28.86 1.73 -9.27
C ASP A 235 28.83 0.20 -9.36
N LYS A 236 28.51 -0.51 -8.27
CA LYS A 236 28.50 -1.98 -8.24
C LYS A 236 27.42 -2.53 -9.18
N LYS A 237 27.85 -3.28 -10.20
CA LYS A 237 26.99 -3.80 -11.29
C LYS A 237 25.76 -4.58 -10.76
N ASP A 238 25.96 -5.42 -9.74
CA ASP A 238 24.87 -6.23 -9.19
C ASP A 238 23.89 -5.38 -8.37
N VAL A 239 24.38 -4.39 -7.61
CA VAL A 239 23.52 -3.44 -6.89
C VAL A 239 22.65 -2.64 -7.86
N ARG A 240 23.22 -2.15 -8.96
CA ARG A 240 22.46 -1.51 -10.06
C ARG A 240 21.38 -2.42 -10.62
N LYS A 241 21.71 -3.70 -10.87
CA LYS A 241 20.75 -4.70 -11.34
C LYS A 241 19.60 -4.91 -10.35
N TYR A 242 19.88 -4.97 -9.04
CA TYR A 242 18.84 -5.06 -8.02
C TYR A 242 17.95 -3.81 -7.96
N ILE A 243 18.52 -2.60 -8.02
CA ILE A 243 17.76 -1.34 -8.06
C ILE A 243 16.79 -1.32 -9.25
N ILE A 244 17.31 -1.63 -10.44
CA ILE A 244 16.52 -1.66 -11.69
C ILE A 244 15.42 -2.72 -11.65
N ASN A 245 15.71 -3.92 -11.15
CA ASN A 245 14.71 -4.97 -10.99
C ASN A 245 13.64 -4.57 -9.96
N GLY A 246 14.03 -3.88 -8.88
CA GLY A 246 13.11 -3.33 -7.88
C GLY A 246 12.13 -2.33 -8.50
N ILE A 247 12.62 -1.29 -9.19
CA ILE A 247 11.78 -0.29 -9.86
C ILE A 247 10.84 -0.94 -10.89
N SER A 248 11.35 -1.88 -11.69
CA SER A 248 10.52 -2.62 -12.66
C SER A 248 9.40 -3.42 -11.98
N ARG A 249 9.69 -4.06 -10.83
CA ARG A 249 8.73 -4.85 -10.07
C ARG A 249 7.70 -3.98 -9.37
N ASP A 250 8.12 -2.86 -8.78
CA ASP A 250 7.22 -1.91 -8.14
C ASP A 250 6.22 -1.33 -9.14
N ARG A 251 6.65 -0.98 -10.36
CA ARG A 251 5.75 -0.56 -11.45
C ARG A 251 4.69 -1.61 -11.79
N VAL A 252 5.03 -2.90 -11.74
CA VAL A 252 4.08 -4.02 -11.95
C VAL A 252 3.08 -4.13 -10.80
N VAL A 253 3.53 -4.01 -9.55
CA VAL A 253 2.66 -4.08 -8.37
C VAL A 253 1.66 -2.92 -8.33
N GLU A 254 2.12 -1.69 -8.62
CA GLU A 254 1.23 -0.53 -8.68
C GLU A 254 0.20 -0.64 -9.83
N ALA A 255 0.60 -1.17 -10.99
CA ALA A 255 -0.32 -1.45 -12.08
C ALA A 255 -1.33 -2.56 -11.75
N PHE A 256 -0.95 -3.56 -10.96
CA PHE A 256 -1.87 -4.60 -10.46
C PHE A 256 -3.01 -4.02 -9.63
N TRP A 257 -2.74 -3.03 -8.76
CA TRP A 257 -3.80 -2.36 -8.01
C TRP A 257 -4.80 -1.66 -8.93
N VAL A 258 -4.33 -0.93 -9.94
CA VAL A 258 -5.20 -0.27 -10.94
C VAL A 258 -6.04 -1.28 -11.74
N ILE A 259 -5.52 -2.48 -12.01
CA ILE A 259 -6.30 -3.57 -12.64
C ILE A 259 -7.33 -4.12 -11.65
N LYS A 260 -6.94 -4.39 -10.39
CA LYS A 260 -7.81 -4.94 -9.35
C LYS A 260 -8.98 -4.05 -8.99
N GLU A 261 -8.82 -2.71 -9.03
CA GLU A 261 -9.92 -1.75 -8.90
C GLU A 261 -11.05 -1.98 -9.91
N ILE A 262 -10.76 -2.56 -11.09
CA ILE A 262 -11.74 -2.81 -12.16
C ILE A 262 -12.19 -4.27 -12.21
N THR A 263 -11.29 -5.24 -11.95
CA THR A 263 -11.66 -6.66 -11.97
C THR A 263 -12.36 -7.11 -10.70
N GLY A 264 -12.09 -6.45 -9.56
CA GLY A 264 -12.52 -6.90 -8.24
C GLY A 264 -12.11 -8.35 -7.97
N GLU A 265 -13.10 -9.13 -7.53
CA GLU A 265 -13.00 -10.56 -7.19
C GLU A 265 -13.14 -11.51 -8.38
N LYS A 266 -13.27 -11.00 -9.62
CA LYS A 266 -13.35 -11.86 -10.82
C LYS A 266 -12.15 -12.79 -10.92
N ASN A 267 -12.40 -14.02 -11.38
CA ASN A 267 -11.44 -15.11 -11.59
C ASN A 267 -10.49 -14.85 -12.79
N ILE A 268 -9.81 -13.69 -12.78
CA ILE A 268 -8.85 -13.27 -13.80
C ILE A 268 -7.45 -13.35 -13.21
N ILE A 269 -6.56 -14.10 -13.87
CA ILE A 269 -5.20 -14.34 -13.39
C ILE A 269 -4.32 -13.11 -13.68
N LEU A 270 -3.76 -12.50 -12.63
CA LEU A 270 -2.74 -11.46 -12.78
C LEU A 270 -1.36 -12.09 -12.71
N THR A 271 -0.60 -12.04 -13.82
CA THR A 271 0.72 -12.66 -13.94
C THR A 271 1.81 -11.58 -13.97
N PRO A 272 2.66 -11.48 -12.93
CA PRO A 272 3.82 -10.61 -12.98
C PRO A 272 4.93 -11.33 -13.75
N VAL A 273 5.64 -10.62 -14.62
CA VAL A 273 6.85 -11.18 -15.23
C VAL A 273 8.05 -11.03 -14.31
N ASN A 274 8.93 -12.03 -14.30
CA ASN A 274 10.17 -12.04 -13.53
C ASN A 274 11.36 -11.41 -14.27
N TYR A 275 11.12 -10.70 -15.39
CA TYR A 275 12.13 -9.99 -16.16
C TYR A 275 11.72 -8.51 -16.33
N ASN A 276 12.72 -7.64 -16.37
CA ASN A 276 12.56 -6.23 -16.71
C ASN A 276 12.87 -6.01 -18.19
N ILE A 277 12.12 -5.14 -18.88
CA ILE A 277 12.49 -4.68 -20.22
C ILE A 277 13.27 -3.37 -20.09
N ILE A 278 14.54 -3.36 -20.50
CA ILE A 278 15.31 -2.12 -20.64
C ILE A 278 15.04 -1.54 -22.03
N SER A 279 14.48 -0.34 -22.09
CA SER A 279 14.10 0.32 -23.34
C SER A 279 15.31 0.88 -24.09
N LYS A 280 15.39 0.56 -25.40
CA LYS A 280 16.36 1.19 -26.31
C LYS A 280 16.04 2.67 -26.59
N GLU A 281 14.77 3.05 -26.45
CA GLU A 281 14.19 4.35 -26.82
C GLU A 281 13.89 5.24 -25.59
N SER A 282 14.46 4.93 -24.41
CA SER A 282 14.18 5.64 -23.14
C SER A 282 12.73 5.60 -22.61
N ASN A 283 11.80 4.94 -23.30
CA ASN A 283 10.46 4.63 -22.75
C ASN A 283 10.54 4.05 -21.32
N LYS A 284 9.71 4.56 -20.40
CA LYS A 284 9.62 4.16 -18.99
C LYS A 284 8.17 3.87 -18.62
N GLY A 285 7.87 2.75 -17.96
CA GLY A 285 6.50 2.48 -17.50
C GLY A 285 6.13 1.01 -17.57
N ILE A 286 5.03 0.69 -18.27
CA ILE A 286 4.48 -0.67 -18.32
C ILE A 286 3.95 -1.08 -19.71
N ILE A 287 3.90 -2.39 -19.91
CA ILE A 287 3.04 -3.07 -20.89
C ILE A 287 2.06 -3.96 -20.13
N ILE A 288 0.81 -4.02 -20.59
CA ILE A 288 -0.17 -5.02 -20.15
C ILE A 288 -0.64 -5.79 -21.37
N ARG A 289 -0.63 -7.12 -21.29
CA ARG A 289 -1.22 -8.03 -22.29
C ARG A 289 -2.43 -8.73 -21.69
N ALA A 290 -3.53 -8.74 -22.42
CA ALA A 290 -4.79 -9.39 -22.04
C ALA A 290 -5.00 -10.63 -22.93
N TYR A 291 -4.91 -11.82 -22.35
CA TYR A 291 -5.00 -13.09 -23.05
C TYR A 291 -6.45 -13.58 -23.04
N LYS A 292 -6.98 -13.86 -24.23
CA LYS A 292 -8.32 -14.42 -24.46
C LYS A 292 -8.21 -15.87 -24.92
N ASN A 293 -9.16 -16.71 -24.53
CA ASN A 293 -9.29 -18.07 -25.06
C ASN A 293 -9.61 -18.05 -26.57
#